data_AF-A0A1M6V3B5-F1
#
_entry.id   AF-A0A1M6V3B5-F1
#
_cell.length_a   1.000
_cell.length_b   1.000
_cell.length_c   1.000
_cell.angle_alpha   90.00
_cell.angle_beta   90.00
_cell.angle_gamma   90.00
#
_symmetry.space_group_name_H-M   'P 1'
#
loop_
_entity.id
_entity.type
_entity.pdbx_description
1 polymer ?
#
loop_
_entity_poly.entity_id
_entity_poly.type
_entity_poly.pdbx_seq_one_letter_code
_entity_poly.pdbx_strand_id
1 'polypeptide(L)' 'MDKYDDIINLPHHVSKRHPQMSMWNRAAQFAPFSALTGYEDAIQDSIQENLKAFEE' A
#
# COMPACT_ATOMS: atom_id res chain seq x y z
N MET A 1 -9.23 24.29 4.50
CA MET A 1 -8.39 24.14 3.29
C MET A 1 -7.25 23.28 3.72
N ASP A 2 -7.27 22.04 3.27
CA ASP A 2 -6.41 21.01 3.83
C ASP A 2 -5.00 21.24 3.29
N LYS A 3 -4.00 20.85 4.10
CA LYS A 3 -2.60 21.01 3.66
C LYS A 3 -2.41 20.19 2.38
N TYR A 4 -1.79 20.80 1.37
CA TYR A 4 -1.39 20.19 0.09
C TYR A 4 -2.46 20.08 -1.01
N ASP A 5 -3.65 20.67 -0.83
CA ASP A 5 -4.69 20.73 -1.89
C ASP A 5 -4.18 21.37 -3.20
N ASP A 6 -3.19 22.26 -3.10
CA ASP A 6 -2.55 22.98 -4.20
C ASP A 6 -1.55 22.12 -5.00
N ILE A 7 -1.08 21.00 -4.43
CA ILE A 7 -0.05 20.16 -5.05
C ILE A 7 -0.48 18.71 -5.34
N ILE A 8 -1.52 18.19 -4.70
CA ILE A 8 -1.89 16.75 -4.77
C ILE A 8 -2.29 16.29 -6.18
N ASN A 9 -2.84 17.19 -7.00
CA ASN A 9 -3.29 16.90 -8.36
C ASN A 9 -2.33 17.40 -9.45
N LEU A 10 -1.12 17.86 -9.07
CA LEU A 10 -0.14 18.31 -10.06
C LEU A 10 0.41 17.12 -10.86
N PRO A 11 0.74 17.33 -12.15
CA PRO A 11 1.35 16.29 -12.96
C PRO A 11 2.68 15.85 -12.32
N HIS A 12 2.85 14.55 -12.12
CA HIS A 12 4.11 13.99 -11.67
C HIS A 12 4.95 13.56 -12.88
N HIS A 13 6.27 13.59 -12.70
CA HIS A 13 7.20 13.16 -13.74
C HIS A 13 7.08 11.65 -14.01
N VAL A 14 6.89 11.29 -15.27
CA VAL A 14 6.99 9.91 -15.76
C VAL A 14 8.15 9.82 -16.74
N SER A 15 9.13 8.97 -16.43
CA SER A 15 10.32 8.77 -17.26
C SER A 15 9.94 8.17 -18.61
N LYS A 16 10.44 8.78 -19.69
CA LYS A 16 10.31 8.25 -21.06
C LYS A 16 11.33 7.16 -21.39
N ARG A 17 12.47 7.15 -20.69
CA ARG A 17 13.59 6.23 -20.93
C ARG A 17 13.49 4.96 -20.09
N HIS A 18 13.06 5.12 -18.84
CA HIS A 18 12.99 4.04 -17.86
C HIS A 18 11.50 3.77 -17.59
N PRO A 19 10.89 2.81 -18.31
CA PRO A 19 9.47 2.53 -18.15
C PRO A 19 9.18 2.05 -16.73
N GLN A 20 7.99 2.38 -16.24
CA GLN A 20 7.51 1.92 -14.95
C GLN A 20 7.35 0.39 -14.96
N MET A 21 7.58 -0.23 -13.82
CA MET A 21 7.34 -1.65 -13.64
C MET A 21 5.84 -1.95 -13.81
N SER A 22 5.50 -3.04 -14.51
CA SER A 22 4.11 -3.47 -14.67
C SER A 22 3.48 -3.80 -13.30
N MET A 23 2.15 -3.70 -13.20
CA MET A 23 1.45 -4.08 -11.95
C MET A 23 1.75 -5.52 -11.53
N TRP A 24 1.82 -6.44 -12.49
CA TRP A 24 2.11 -7.85 -12.22
C TRP A 24 3.52 -8.06 -11.66
N ASN A 25 4.54 -7.43 -12.27
CA ASN A 25 5.91 -7.49 -11.76
C ASN A 25 6.04 -6.82 -10.38
N ARG A 26 5.27 -5.75 -10.12
CA ARG A 26 5.20 -5.15 -8.77
C ARG A 26 4.61 -6.11 -7.75
N ALA A 27 3.51 -6.79 -8.07
CA ALA A 27 2.88 -7.77 -7.19
C ALA A 27 3.81 -8.97 -6.90
N ALA A 28 4.57 -9.43 -7.90
CA ALA A 28 5.50 -10.54 -7.75
C ALA A 28 6.61 -10.28 -6.71
N GLN A 29 6.94 -9.03 -6.38
CA GLN A 29 7.88 -8.71 -5.29
C GLN A 29 7.39 -9.22 -3.92
N PHE A 30 6.06 -9.32 -3.76
CA PHE A 30 5.42 -9.82 -2.55
C PHE A 30 5.10 -11.32 -2.62
N ALA A 31 5.50 -12.02 -3.69
CA ALA A 31 5.31 -13.46 -3.82
C ALA A 31 5.86 -14.30 -2.64
N PRO A 32 6.98 -13.94 -1.97
CA PRO A 32 7.45 -14.66 -0.79
C PRO A 32 6.45 -14.70 0.38
N PHE A 33 5.52 -13.74 0.44
CA PHE A 33 4.47 -13.69 1.46
C PHE A 33 3.19 -14.44 1.05
N SER A 34 3.19 -15.09 -0.12
CA SER A 34 2.05 -15.91 -0.55
C SER A 34 1.75 -17.07 0.40
N ALA A 35 2.74 -17.55 1.16
CA ALA A 35 2.54 -18.56 2.19
C ALA A 35 1.72 -18.06 3.39
N LEU A 36 1.44 -16.75 3.50
CA LEU A 36 0.55 -16.19 4.53
C LEU A 36 -0.94 -16.35 4.20
N THR A 37 -1.30 -16.97 3.06
CA THR A 37 -2.68 -17.39 2.83
C THR A 37 -3.12 -18.35 3.93
N GLY A 38 -4.19 -18.03 4.67
CA GLY A 38 -4.64 -18.77 5.86
C GLY A 38 -4.42 -18.04 7.18
N TYR A 39 -3.75 -16.88 7.20
CA TYR A 39 -3.60 -16.02 8.39
C TYR A 39 -4.60 -14.85 8.41
N GLU A 40 -5.67 -14.91 7.62
CA GLU A 40 -6.65 -13.82 7.52
C GLU A 40 -7.24 -13.47 8.88
N ASP A 41 -7.54 -14.48 9.71
CA ASP A 41 -8.08 -14.28 11.06
C ASP A 41 -7.07 -13.55 11.97
N ALA A 42 -5.79 -13.94 11.96
CA ALA A 42 -4.74 -13.28 12.74
C ALA A 42 -4.50 -11.83 12.29
N ILE A 43 -4.63 -11.55 10.99
CA ILE A 43 -4.57 -10.18 10.45
C ILE A 43 -5.77 -9.37 10.94
N GLN A 44 -6.98 -9.93 10.94
CA GLN A 44 -8.17 -9.24 11.45
C GLN A 44 -8.04 -8.90 12.94
N ASP A 45 -7.58 -9.84 13.76
CA ASP A 45 -7.37 -9.61 15.18
C ASP A 45 -6.34 -8.50 15.43
N SER A 46 -5.24 -8.50 14.67
CA SER A 46 -4.21 -7.45 14.77
C SER A 46 -4.72 -6.08 14.30
N ILE A 47 -5.60 -6.03 13.29
CA ILE A 47 -6.27 -4.79 12.87
C ILE A 47 -7.16 -4.27 14.01
N GLN A 48 -7.96 -5.13 14.63
CA GLN A 48 -8.85 -4.77 15.74
C GLN A 48 -8.05 -4.21 16.93
N GLU A 49 -6.94 -4.84 17.29
CA GLU A 49 -6.07 -4.37 18.37
C GLU A 49 -5.44 -3.00 18.06
N ASN A 50 -4.92 -2.82 16.85
CA ASN A 50 -4.36 -1.54 16.42
C ASN A 50 -5.41 -0.43 16.44
N LEU A 51 -6.61 -0.67 15.91
CA LEU A 51 -7.69 0.32 15.91
C LEU A 51 -8.04 0.78 17.33
N LYS A 52 -8.15 -0.15 18.28
CA LYS A 52 -8.36 0.19 19.69
C LYS A 52 -7.22 1.04 20.26
N ALA A 53 -5.97 0.69 19.95
CA ALA A 53 -4.80 1.43 20.42
C ALA A 53 -4.68 2.86 19.84
N PHE A 54 -5.31 3.14 18.68
CA PHE A 54 -5.37 4.48 18.09
C PHE A 54 -6.64 5.25 18.48
N GLU A 55 -7.62 4.59 19.11
CA GLU A 55 -8.84 5.21 19.65
C GLU A 55 -8.69 5.67 21.11
N GLU A 56 -7.73 5.12 21.86
CA GLU A 56 -7.28 5.60 23.18
C GLU A 56 -6.30 6.79 23.10
#